data_AF-A0A955W1X0-F1
#
_entry.id   AF-A0A955W1X0-F1
#
_cell.length_a   1.000
_cell.length_b   1.000
_cell.length_c   1.000
_cell.angle_alpha   90.00
_cell.angle_beta   90.00
_cell.angle_gamma   90.00
#
_symmetry.space_group_name_H-M   'P 1'
#
loop_
_entity.id
_entity.type
_entity.pdbx_description
1 polymer ?
#
loop_
_entity_poly.entity_id
_entity_poly.type
_entity_poly.pdbx_seq_one_letter_code
_entity_poly.pdbx_strand_id
1 'polypeptide(L)'
;MEVMLRKVGKKPGGPVVGRLLRPPKSGSVVVIEFADGLHEYVTTPVKRVLRLCGGDIYYLQTANSRYRLEIRSQGPVAVEQPVAK
;
A
#
# COMPACT_ATOMS: atom_id res chain seq x y z
N MET A 1 7.33 -1.96 6.52
CA MET A 1 6.21 -2.77 5.97
C MET A 1 5.99 -2.29 4.55
N GLU A 2 6.50 -3.03 3.57
CA GLU A 2 6.27 -2.68 2.17
C GLU A 2 4.82 -3.02 1.79
N VAL A 3 4.21 -2.16 0.99
CA VAL A 3 2.84 -2.34 0.52
C VAL A 3 2.71 -2.07 -0.97
N MET A 4 1.69 -2.68 -1.57
CA MET A 4 1.22 -2.37 -2.90
C MET A 4 -0.26 -1.96 -2.83
N LEU A 5 -0.55 -0.71 -3.18
CA LEU A 5 -1.89 -0.16 -3.22
C LEU A 5 -2.37 -0.07 -4.67
N ARG A 6 -3.54 -0.63 -4.94
CA ARG A 6 -4.19 -0.57 -6.26
C ARG A 6 -5.60 -0.04 -6.16
N LYS A 7 -5.95 0.91 -7.02
CA LYS A 7 -7.33 1.37 -7.16
C LYS A 7 -8.19 0.27 -7.77
N VAL A 8 -9.35 0.03 -7.20
CA VAL A 8 -10.33 -0.97 -7.65
C VAL A 8 -11.43 -0.28 -8.47
N GLY A 9 -11.74 -0.78 -9.66
CA GLY A 9 -12.85 -0.30 -10.50
C GLY A 9 -12.48 -0.10 -11.97
N LYS A 10 -13.36 0.58 -12.73
CA LYS A 10 -13.32 0.69 -14.21
C LYS A 10 -12.07 1.39 -14.80
N LYS A 11 -11.35 2.19 -14.02
CA LYS A 11 -10.09 2.84 -14.42
C LYS A 11 -9.05 2.63 -13.32
N PRO A 12 -8.46 1.42 -13.22
CA PRO A 12 -7.41 1.18 -12.26
C PRO A 12 -6.17 1.96 -12.73
N GLY A 13 -5.76 2.95 -11.93
CA GLY A 13 -4.47 3.59 -12.14
C GLY A 13 -3.32 2.62 -11.87
N GLY A 14 -2.08 3.07 -12.11
CA GLY A 14 -0.88 2.31 -11.75
C GLY A 14 -0.83 1.96 -10.25
N PRO A 15 -0.19 0.84 -9.89
CA PRO A 15 0.01 0.49 -8.48
C PRO A 15 0.91 1.53 -7.81
N VAL A 16 0.61 1.83 -6.56
CA VAL A 16 1.45 2.65 -5.67
C VAL A 16 2.21 1.67 -4.77
N VAL A 17 3.54 1.71 -4.80
CA VAL A 17 4.41 0.82 -4.04
C VAL A 17 5.27 1.64 -3.10
N GLY A 18 5.42 1.19 -1.86
CA GLY A 18 6.29 1.88 -0.92
C GLY A 18 6.12 1.40 0.51
N ARG A 19 6.61 2.19 1.45
CA ARG A 19 6.55 1.92 2.89
C ARG A 19 5.27 2.50 3.47
N LEU A 20 4.44 1.65 4.07
CA LEU A 20 3.27 2.11 4.80
C LEU A 20 3.71 2.72 6.13
N LEU A 21 3.40 4.01 6.34
CA LEU A 21 3.81 4.71 7.56
C LEU A 21 2.97 4.31 8.78
N ARG A 22 1.67 4.09 8.59
CA ARG A 22 0.73 3.72 9.66
C ARG A 22 -0.33 2.74 9.16
N PRO A 23 -0.82 1.82 10.02
CA PRO A 23 -1.94 0.94 9.66
C PRO A 23 -3.17 1.73 9.22
N PRO A 24 -3.93 1.25 8.21
CA PRO A 24 -5.13 1.92 7.75
C PRO A 24 -6.23 1.88 8.82
N LYS A 25 -6.76 3.05 9.18
CA LYS A 25 -7.84 3.21 10.17
C LYS A 25 -8.98 4.05 9.56
N SER A 26 -10.22 3.77 9.98
CA SER A 26 -11.34 4.63 9.61
C SER A 26 -11.16 6.04 10.18
N GLY A 27 -11.48 7.06 9.39
CA GLY A 27 -11.29 8.48 9.71
C GLY A 27 -9.88 9.02 9.41
N SER A 28 -8.89 8.17 9.12
CA SER A 28 -7.53 8.62 8.80
C SER A 28 -7.21 8.49 7.31
N VAL A 29 -6.20 9.22 6.86
CA VAL A 29 -5.59 9.01 5.54
C VAL A 29 -4.63 7.82 5.56
N VAL A 30 -4.40 7.21 4.40
CA VAL A 30 -3.28 6.28 4.19
C VAL A 30 -2.13 7.04 3.57
N VAL A 31 -0.95 6.89 4.15
CA VAL A 31 0.30 7.49 3.67
C VAL A 31 1.29 6.39 3.32
N ILE A 32 1.76 6.41 2.08
CA ILE A 32 2.77 5.49 1.55
C ILE A 32 3.96 6.33 1.11
N GLU A 33 5.10 6.12 1.76
CA GLU A 33 6.37 6.76 1.41
C GLU A 33 7.04 5.96 0.29
N PHE A 34 7.50 6.63 -0.76
CA PHE A 34 8.21 6.00 -1.87
C PHE A 34 9.66 5.65 -1.51
N ALA A 35 10.26 4.77 -2.32
CA ALA A 35 11.62 4.27 -2.08
C ALA A 35 12.69 5.37 -2.15
N ASP A 36 12.38 6.51 -2.78
CA ASP A 36 13.27 7.68 -2.82
C ASP A 36 13.33 8.45 -1.49
N GLY A 37 12.40 8.20 -0.57
CA GLY A 37 12.28 8.90 0.71
C GLY A 37 11.90 10.38 0.60
N LEU A 38 11.54 10.85 -0.60
CA LEU A 38 11.23 12.25 -0.87
C LEU A 38 9.74 12.47 -1.18
N HIS A 39 9.09 11.43 -1.70
CA HIS A 39 7.70 11.53 -2.17
C HIS A 39 6.76 10.63 -1.37
N GLU A 40 5.55 11.14 -1.16
CA GLU A 40 4.49 10.43 -0.47
C GLU A 40 3.22 10.35 -1.32
N TYR A 41 2.57 9.20 -1.26
CA TYR A 41 1.20 9.02 -1.73
C TYR A 41 0.24 9.13 -0.56
N VAL A 42 -0.71 10.07 -0.65
CA VAL A 42 -1.71 10.33 0.38
C VAL A 42 -3.12 10.12 -0.18
N THR A 43 -3.93 9.31 0.50
CA THR A 43 -5.35 9.14 0.14
C THR A 43 -6.23 10.21 0.77
N THR A 44 -7.48 10.33 0.31
CA THR A 44 -8.54 10.92 1.15
C THR A 44 -8.83 10.04 2.37
N PRO A 45 -9.46 10.59 3.44
CA PRO A 45 -9.77 9.82 4.63
C PRO A 45 -10.56 8.54 4.32
N VAL A 46 -10.16 7.46 4.98
CA VAL A 46 -10.76 6.14 4.84
C VAL A 46 -12.09 6.13 5.60
N LYS A 47 -13.15 5.68 4.95
CA LYS A 47 -14.49 5.48 5.55
C LYS A 47 -14.66 4.08 6.11
N ARG A 48 -14.10 3.08 5.44
CA ARG A 48 -14.22 1.67 5.83
C ARG A 48 -12.95 0.91 5.49
N VAL A 49 -12.52 0.07 6.42
CA VAL A 49 -11.44 -0.89 6.27
C VAL A 49 -12.03 -2.29 6.41
N LEU A 50 -11.74 -3.16 5.45
CA LEU A 50 -12.01 -4.59 5.54
C LEU A 50 -10.69 -5.32 5.42
N ARG A 51 -10.35 -6.16 6.40
CA ARG A 51 -9.20 -7.05 6.35
C ARG A 51 -9.69 -8.47 6.10
N LEU A 52 -9.07 -9.19 5.17
CA LEU A 52 -9.34 -10.62 5.01
C LEU A 52 -8.69 -11.40 6.16
N CYS A 53 -9.46 -12.28 6.82
CA CYS A 53 -8.96 -13.11 7.91
C CYS A 53 -7.77 -13.97 7.44
N GLY A 54 -6.70 -14.01 8.24
CA GLY A 54 -5.48 -14.76 7.92
C GLY A 54 -4.67 -14.19 6.74
N GLY A 55 -5.04 -13.01 6.23
CA GLY A 55 -4.41 -12.39 5.07
C GLY A 55 -3.69 -11.08 5.33
N ASP A 56 -2.80 -10.77 4.40
CA ASP A 56 -2.05 -9.52 4.26
C ASP A 56 -2.75 -8.53 3.29
N ILE A 57 -4.06 -8.73 3.07
CA ILE A 57 -4.86 -7.95 2.11
C ILE A 57 -5.94 -7.15 2.85
N TYR A 58 -5.97 -5.86 2.55
CA TYR A 58 -6.94 -4.90 3.05
C TYR A 58 -7.72 -4.30 1.87
N TYR A 59 -9.02 -4.15 2.03
CA TYR A 59 -9.86 -3.34 1.15
C TYR A 59 -10.21 -2.05 1.86
N LEU A 60 -9.90 -0.93 1.19
CA LEU A 60 -10.08 0.41 1.71
C LEU A 60 -11.15 1.11 0.87
N GLN A 61 -12.13 1.71 1.54
CA GLN A 61 -13.07 2.61 0.90
C GLN A 61 -12.82 4.02 1.43
N THR A 62 -12.52 4.95 0.54
CA THR A 62 -12.41 6.38 0.85
C THR A 62 -13.66 7.12 0.35
N ALA A 63 -13.68 8.46 0.45
CA ALA A 63 -14.77 9.25 -0.10
C ALA A 63 -14.94 9.09 -1.62
N ASN A 64 -13.82 8.95 -2.34
CA ASN A 64 -13.81 9.09 -3.81
C ASN A 64 -13.36 7.82 -4.53
N SER A 65 -12.84 6.83 -3.81
CA SER A 65 -12.20 5.67 -4.43
C SER A 65 -12.22 4.45 -3.51
N ARG A 66 -12.03 3.29 -4.13
CA ARG A 66 -11.85 2.00 -3.44
C ARG A 66 -10.49 1.46 -3.81
N TYR A 67 -9.81 0.85 -2.85
CA TYR A 67 -8.48 0.33 -3.03
C TYR A 67 -8.35 -1.08 -2.47
N ARG A 68 -7.44 -1.84 -3.07
CA ARG A 68 -6.87 -3.07 -2.53
C ARG A 68 -5.45 -2.75 -2.11
N LEU A 69 -5.15 -2.91 -0.82
CA LEU A 69 -3.84 -2.73 -0.23
C LEU A 69 -3.30 -4.12 0.14
N GLU A 70 -2.15 -4.46 -0.41
CA GLU A 70 -1.45 -5.72 -0.14
C GLU A 70 -0.20 -5.41 0.65
N ILE A 71 -0.01 -6.09 1.77
CA ILE A 71 1.25 -6.06 2.51
C ILE A 71 2.17 -7.10 1.89
N ARG A 72 3.39 -6.65 1.60
CA ARG A 72 4.49 -7.52 1.22
C ARG A 72 5.33 -7.74 2.46
N SER A 73 5.12 -8.88 3.11
CA SER A 73 5.97 -9.34 4.20
C SER A 73 7.36 -9.61 3.61
N GLN A 74 8.33 -8.74 3.91
CA GLN A 74 9.74 -9.04 3.62
C GLN A 74 10.13 -10.23 4.50
N GLY A 75 10.23 -11.42 3.92
CA GLY A 75 11.23 -12.39 4.39
C GLY A 75 12.62 -11.75 4.30
N PRO A 76 13.63 -12.24 5.05
CA PRO A 76 14.95 -11.60 5.11
C PRO A 76 15.44 -11.29 3.69
N VAL A 77 15.69 -10.01 3.44
CA VAL A 77 16.14 -9.52 2.15
C VAL A 77 17.54 -10.10 1.93
N ALA A 78 17.62 -11.23 1.22
CA ALA A 78 18.88 -11.70 0.67
C ALA A 78 19.29 -10.66 -0.37
N VAL A 79 20.24 -9.82 0.02
CA VAL A 79 20.94 -8.89 -0.84
C VAL A 79 21.75 -9.72 -1.84
N GLU A 80 21.14 -10.04 -2.98
CA GLU A 80 21.89 -10.57 -4.12
C GLU A 80 22.55 -9.38 -4.81
N GLN A 81 23.86 -9.24 -4.57
CA GLN A 81 24.71 -8.26 -5.24
C GLN A 81 24.80 -8.61 -6.73
N PRO A 82 24.73 -7.65 -7.66
CA PRO A 82 24.88 -7.94 -9.08
C PRO A 82 26.34 -8.28 -9.39
N VAL A 83 26.58 -9.50 -9.86
CA VAL A 83 27.83 -9.86 -10.55
C VAL A 83 27.85 -9.13 -11.90
N ALA A 84 28.73 -8.14 -12.00
CA ALA A 84 29.11 -7.55 -13.28
C ALA A 84 29.92 -8.58 -14.09
N LYS A 85 29.65 -8.66 -15.40
CA LYS A 85 30.45 -9.38 -16.38
C LYS A 85 30.98 -8.40 -17.41
#